data_AF-A0A8H4Y6W9-F1
#
_entry.id   AF-A0A8H4Y6W9-F1
#
_cell.length_a   1.000
_cell.length_b   1.000
_cell.length_c   1.000
_cell.angle_alpha   90.00
_cell.angle_beta   90.00
_cell.angle_gamma   90.00
#
_symmetry.space_group_name_H-M   'P 1'
#
loop_
_entity.id
_entity.type
_entity.pdbx_description
1 polymer ?
#
loop_
_entity_poly.entity_id
_entity_poly.type
_entity_poly.pdbx_seq_one_letter_code
_entity_poly.pdbx_strand_id
1 'polypeptide(L)'
;MGLLPLTYTRPKHVDQRSISSSDEFGSEAEKTDGSIDSGFSGHSSGIPDSLSFEKIVSGGTCPPMTVRDFMSYLVYVEHAAENLQFYLWFKDYERRFKSNPKLDIRLAPEWTRTMQNDTVIKIRKEHLDRMRREPKSAEMFRGTDFEKKKKKQPSSKDRSNSVDPFATPPQSSKGDESSIYTASKTMKSLDAVSYQSRASEAFHAVGAPQPFSIQPYREEINRVIVTYMMDGAPRQLNLSSSEQQAVIIALSQTTHPSAFRSVFKTIDSSLRHQSHPNFVRWSICNGNPARVFFARSLGAGLIIAGLVVGLIITLSSAKRGYRALAAIALVLGISTLVAAYKGMCVVLHGMHHRHVRPWELFVDSENLEDLEKRSFDSFGSSNSYEDEPWVVKYEKRNIVRRVFDREVWIQEPALRQIQDTIFVQAILASMLMGGVITAIFVAVPGGQLF
;
A
#
# COMPACT_ATOMS: atom_id res chain seq x y z
N MET A 1 -7.51 25.81 -16.39
CA MET A 1 -8.17 25.04 -15.30
C MET A 1 -7.92 25.77 -13.99
N GLY A 2 -8.95 25.92 -13.15
CA GLY A 2 -8.88 26.74 -11.93
C GLY A 2 -8.28 26.02 -10.71
N LEU A 3 -7.97 26.79 -9.66
CA LEU A 3 -7.58 26.27 -8.35
C LEU A 3 -8.73 25.46 -7.72
N LEU A 4 -8.39 24.52 -6.84
CA LEU A 4 -9.39 23.88 -5.98
C LEU A 4 -9.91 24.90 -4.96
N PRO A 5 -11.10 24.66 -4.35
CA PRO A 5 -11.60 25.52 -3.28
C PRO A 5 -10.55 25.72 -2.18
N LEU A 6 -10.43 26.94 -1.65
CA LEU A 6 -9.48 27.24 -0.56
C LEU A 6 -9.77 26.44 0.72
N THR A 7 -10.95 25.84 0.84
CA THR A 7 -11.34 24.88 1.89
C THR A 7 -10.75 23.49 1.69
N TYR A 8 -10.03 23.25 0.59
CA TYR A 8 -9.38 21.98 0.29
C TYR A 8 -8.52 21.51 1.47
N THR A 9 -8.74 20.26 1.87
CA THR A 9 -7.96 19.61 2.91
C THR A 9 -7.36 18.35 2.35
N ARG A 10 -6.04 18.18 2.54
CA ARG A 10 -5.31 16.97 2.14
C ARG A 10 -5.92 15.74 2.82
N PRO A 11 -6.07 14.59 2.14
CA PRO A 11 -6.56 13.37 2.75
C PRO A 11 -5.78 13.02 4.03
N LYS A 12 -6.51 12.56 5.05
CA LYS A 12 -5.92 12.02 6.27
C LYS A 12 -5.25 10.69 5.97
N HIS A 13 -4.18 10.38 6.70
CA HIS A 13 -3.58 9.05 6.62
C HIS A 13 -4.56 8.04 7.21
N VAL A 14 -4.71 6.90 6.53
CA VAL A 14 -5.55 5.79 6.98
C VAL A 14 -4.61 4.66 7.41
N ASP A 15 -4.60 4.37 8.71
CA ASP A 15 -3.78 3.29 9.27
C ASP A 15 -4.44 1.93 9.01
N GLN A 16 -3.64 0.92 8.63
CA GLN A 16 -4.12 -0.43 8.34
C GLN A 16 -4.89 -1.07 9.50
N ARG A 17 -4.48 -0.78 10.74
CA ARG A 17 -5.12 -1.32 11.97
C ARG A 17 -6.51 -0.75 12.23
N SER A 18 -6.84 0.43 11.70
CA SER A 18 -8.13 1.09 11.94
C SER A 18 -9.29 0.42 11.21
N ILE A 19 -9.00 -0.30 10.13
CA ILE A 19 -10.01 -1.02 9.33
C ILE A 19 -10.28 -2.39 9.94
N SER A 20 -9.23 -3.11 10.37
CA SER A 20 -9.35 -4.46 10.95
C SER A 20 -10.21 -4.51 12.22
N SER A 21 -10.18 -3.46 13.05
CA SER A 21 -10.98 -3.38 14.27
C SER A 21 -12.46 -3.09 14.03
N SER A 22 -12.82 -2.59 12.85
CA SER A 22 -14.22 -2.33 12.49
C SER A 22 -14.92 -3.62 12.03
N ASP A 23 -14.20 -4.54 11.38
CA ASP A 23 -14.75 -5.81 10.92
C ASP A 23 -14.85 -6.89 12.03
N GLU A 24 -14.01 -6.84 13.07
CA GLU A 24 -14.09 -7.80 14.18
C GLU A 24 -15.28 -7.56 15.13
N PHE A 25 -15.81 -6.33 15.22
CA PHE A 25 -16.93 -6.01 16.13
C PHE A 25 -18.32 -6.05 15.45
N GLY A 26 -18.37 -6.24 14.13
CA GLY A 26 -19.61 -6.24 13.35
C GLY A 26 -20.22 -7.62 13.14
N SER A 27 -20.51 -8.37 14.20
CA SER A 27 -21.30 -9.61 14.04
C SER A 27 -22.15 -10.00 15.26
N GLU A 28 -22.87 -9.04 15.82
CA GLU A 28 -24.04 -9.32 16.67
C GLU A 28 -25.33 -8.80 16.01
N ALA A 29 -26.16 -9.76 15.58
CA ALA A 29 -27.61 -9.68 15.42
C ALA A 29 -28.23 -8.41 14.78
N GLU A 30 -28.37 -8.42 13.44
CA GLU A 30 -29.38 -7.59 12.76
C GLU A 30 -30.79 -8.17 12.98
N LYS A 31 -31.52 -7.57 13.92
CA LYS A 31 -32.96 -7.35 13.79
C LYS A 31 -33.22 -5.91 14.24
N THR A 32 -33.40 -5.00 13.30
CA THR A 32 -34.53 -4.05 13.25
C THR A 32 -34.40 -3.11 12.08
N ASP A 33 -35.56 -2.89 11.47
CA ASP A 33 -35.89 -1.99 10.38
C ASP A 33 -35.53 -0.54 10.74
N GLY A 34 -34.86 0.19 9.84
CA GLY A 34 -34.44 1.56 10.10
C GLY A 34 -33.53 2.17 9.03
N SER A 35 -34.16 2.82 8.05
CA SER A 35 -33.61 3.91 7.23
C SER A 35 -32.29 3.65 6.48
N ILE A 36 -32.44 3.11 5.27
CA ILE A 36 -31.42 3.11 4.23
C ILE A 36 -31.28 4.55 3.70
N ASP A 37 -30.54 5.39 4.42
CA ASP A 37 -30.09 6.67 3.88
C ASP A 37 -28.79 7.11 4.59
N SER A 38 -27.69 6.49 4.20
CA SER A 38 -26.40 7.17 4.17
C SER A 38 -25.57 6.62 3.03
N GLY A 39 -25.73 7.24 1.86
CA GLY A 39 -24.77 7.10 0.77
C GLY A 39 -23.40 7.59 1.23
N PHE A 40 -22.57 6.68 1.73
CA PHE A 40 -21.13 6.89 1.81
C PHE A 40 -20.59 6.79 0.37
N SER A 41 -20.78 7.85 -0.39
CA SER A 41 -20.36 7.97 -1.78
C SER A 41 -18.84 8.04 -1.85
N GLY A 42 -18.16 6.89 -1.83
CA GLY A 42 -16.93 6.51 -2.56
C GLY A 42 -15.73 7.46 -2.67
N HIS A 43 -15.74 8.64 -2.04
CA HIS A 43 -14.74 9.68 -2.18
C HIS A 43 -14.18 9.96 -0.80
N SER A 44 -12.95 9.51 -0.56
CA SER A 44 -12.16 10.02 0.54
C SER A 44 -12.09 11.54 0.41
N SER A 45 -12.43 12.24 1.49
CA SER A 45 -12.49 13.70 1.49
C SER A 45 -11.15 14.29 1.04
N GLY A 46 -11.18 15.18 0.05
CA GLY A 46 -9.98 15.85 -0.47
C GLY A 46 -9.27 15.15 -1.63
N ILE A 47 -9.89 14.18 -2.31
CA ILE A 47 -9.39 13.65 -3.59
C ILE A 47 -10.32 14.12 -4.73
N PRO A 48 -9.80 14.81 -5.76
CA PRO A 48 -10.60 15.21 -6.92
C PRO A 48 -10.92 14.01 -7.82
N ASP A 49 -12.05 14.05 -8.53
CA ASP A 49 -12.51 12.99 -9.43
C ASP A 49 -11.52 12.66 -10.56
N SER A 50 -10.61 13.59 -10.89
CA SER A 50 -9.50 13.38 -11.82
C SER A 50 -8.45 12.39 -11.30
N LEU A 51 -8.33 12.25 -9.98
CA LEU A 51 -7.43 11.32 -9.29
C LEU A 51 -8.20 10.18 -8.61
N SER A 52 -9.41 9.87 -9.08
CA SER A 52 -10.17 8.73 -8.56
C SER A 52 -9.43 7.41 -8.82
N PHE A 53 -9.70 6.42 -7.96
CA PHE A 53 -9.10 5.09 -8.08
C PHE A 53 -9.28 4.50 -9.48
N GLU A 54 -10.49 4.61 -10.04
CA GLU A 54 -10.80 4.12 -11.38
C GLU A 54 -9.95 4.77 -12.47
N LYS A 55 -9.72 6.08 -12.41
CA LYS A 55 -8.89 6.77 -13.40
C LYS A 55 -7.44 6.35 -13.32
N ILE A 56 -6.91 6.15 -12.11
CA ILE A 56 -5.53 5.70 -11.93
C ILE A 56 -5.37 4.28 -12.48
N VAL A 57 -6.27 3.36 -12.11
CA VAL A 57 -6.20 1.94 -12.51
C VAL A 57 -6.46 1.75 -14.00
N SER A 58 -7.33 2.55 -14.61
CA SER A 58 -7.60 2.52 -16.05
C SER A 58 -6.53 3.21 -16.91
N GLY A 59 -5.51 3.83 -16.31
CA GLY A 59 -4.46 4.53 -17.03
C GLY A 59 -4.86 5.90 -17.57
N GLY A 60 -5.90 6.52 -17.01
CA GLY A 60 -6.39 7.85 -17.38
C GLY A 60 -5.65 9.03 -16.73
N THR A 61 -4.53 8.78 -16.05
CA THR A 61 -3.73 9.76 -15.31
C THR A 61 -2.28 9.79 -15.84
N CYS A 62 -1.59 10.90 -15.61
CA CYS A 62 -0.19 11.07 -15.99
C CYS A 62 0.77 10.89 -14.79
N PRO A 63 2.07 10.68 -15.02
CA PRO A 63 3.06 10.63 -13.94
C PRO A 63 3.04 11.89 -13.05
N PRO A 64 3.18 11.74 -11.72
CA PRO A 64 3.45 10.53 -10.94
C PRO A 64 2.19 9.85 -10.37
N MET A 65 1.07 9.91 -11.08
CA MET A 65 -0.23 9.39 -10.63
C MET A 65 -0.70 8.20 -11.47
N THR A 66 0.18 7.53 -12.21
CA THR A 66 -0.19 6.37 -13.05
C THR A 66 -0.42 5.11 -12.21
N VAL A 67 -1.01 4.07 -12.80
CA VAL A 67 -1.08 2.73 -12.17
C VAL A 67 0.30 2.17 -11.81
N ARG A 68 1.33 2.49 -12.62
CA ARG A 68 2.73 2.10 -12.39
C ARG A 68 3.31 2.79 -11.16
N ASP A 69 3.03 4.09 -11.01
CA ASP A 69 3.41 4.85 -9.82
C ASP A 69 2.68 4.32 -8.56
N PHE A 70 1.40 3.95 -8.70
CA PHE A 70 0.64 3.37 -7.60
C PHE A 70 1.17 1.99 -7.19
N MET A 71 1.51 1.13 -8.15
CA MET A 71 2.16 -0.16 -7.87
C MET A 71 3.52 0.04 -7.18
N SER A 72 4.35 0.97 -7.68
CA SER A 72 5.64 1.29 -7.05
C SER A 72 5.46 1.79 -5.61
N TYR A 73 4.46 2.61 -5.35
CA TYR A 73 4.11 3.04 -4.00
C TYR A 73 3.74 1.86 -3.10
N LEU A 74 2.92 0.93 -3.59
CA LEU A 74 2.53 -0.26 -2.84
C LEU A 74 3.70 -1.22 -2.59
N VAL A 75 4.69 -1.29 -3.48
CA VAL A 75 5.89 -2.12 -3.29
C VAL A 75 6.86 -1.47 -2.30
N TYR A 76 7.21 -0.21 -2.51
CA TYR A 76 8.34 0.43 -1.82
C TYR A 76 7.96 1.27 -0.60
N VAL A 77 6.67 1.55 -0.38
CA VAL A 77 6.22 2.43 0.70
C VAL A 77 5.15 1.79 1.58
N GLU A 78 4.05 1.29 1.01
CA GLU A 78 2.95 0.72 1.80
C GLU A 78 3.13 -0.79 2.06
N HIS A 79 3.95 -1.48 1.27
CA HIS A 79 4.20 -2.92 1.36
C HIS A 79 2.92 -3.78 1.24
N ALA A 80 2.05 -3.42 0.29
CA ALA A 80 0.75 -4.06 0.08
C ALA A 80 0.43 -4.27 -1.42
N ALA A 81 1.47 -4.54 -2.23
CA ALA A 81 1.36 -4.66 -3.68
C ALA A 81 0.52 -5.87 -4.13
N GLU A 82 0.48 -6.92 -3.31
CA GLU A 82 -0.31 -8.13 -3.54
C GLU A 82 -1.80 -7.82 -3.73
N ASN A 83 -2.33 -6.80 -3.06
CA ASN A 83 -3.72 -6.38 -3.19
C ASN A 83 -4.03 -5.87 -4.60
N LEU A 84 -3.19 -5.00 -5.16
CA LEU A 84 -3.39 -4.46 -6.50
C LEU A 84 -3.15 -5.53 -7.56
N GLN A 85 -2.14 -6.37 -7.39
CA GLN A 85 -1.86 -7.47 -8.30
C GLN A 85 -3.02 -8.47 -8.35
N PHE A 86 -3.56 -8.88 -7.19
CA PHE A 86 -4.74 -9.73 -7.11
C PHE A 86 -5.98 -9.05 -7.72
N TYR A 87 -6.19 -7.75 -7.46
CA TYR A 87 -7.30 -6.99 -8.03
C TYR A 87 -7.27 -6.99 -9.55
N LEU A 88 -6.12 -6.67 -10.14
CA LEU A 88 -5.92 -6.64 -11.60
C LEU A 88 -6.09 -8.04 -12.20
N TRP A 89 -5.49 -9.06 -11.57
CA TRP A 89 -5.67 -10.46 -11.97
C TRP A 89 -7.15 -10.85 -11.94
N PHE A 90 -7.88 -10.57 -10.85
CA PHE A 90 -9.27 -10.96 -10.69
C PHE A 90 -10.18 -10.28 -11.72
N LYS A 91 -9.96 -8.99 -12.02
CA LYS A 91 -10.72 -8.27 -13.06
C LYS A 91 -10.49 -8.89 -14.44
N ASP A 92 -9.26 -9.29 -14.75
CA ASP A 92 -8.96 -9.97 -15.99
C ASP A 92 -9.55 -11.39 -16.02
N TYR A 93 -9.42 -12.13 -14.93
CA TYR A 93 -10.01 -13.46 -14.74
C TYR A 93 -11.53 -13.45 -14.95
N GLU A 94 -12.24 -12.49 -14.33
CA GLU A 94 -13.68 -12.34 -14.49
C GLU A 94 -14.07 -12.06 -15.96
N ARG A 95 -13.30 -11.22 -16.65
CA ARG A 95 -13.51 -10.91 -18.07
C ARG A 95 -13.32 -12.16 -18.93
N ARG A 96 -12.22 -12.90 -18.73
CA ARG A 96 -11.91 -14.14 -19.48
C ARG A 96 -12.96 -15.22 -19.21
N PHE A 97 -13.35 -15.40 -17.96
CA PHE A 97 -14.36 -16.37 -17.57
C PHE A 97 -15.72 -16.09 -18.24
N LYS A 98 -16.15 -14.81 -18.29
CA LYS A 98 -17.38 -14.40 -18.99
C LYS A 98 -17.33 -14.60 -20.51
N SER A 99 -16.14 -14.55 -21.11
CA SER A 99 -15.95 -14.78 -22.55
C SER A 99 -15.87 -16.25 -22.96
N ASN A 100 -15.76 -17.18 -22.00
CA ASN A 100 -15.58 -18.62 -22.27
C ASN A 100 -16.89 -19.27 -22.82
N PRO A 101 -16.83 -20.38 -23.60
CA PRO A 101 -18.03 -21.06 -24.07
C PRO A 101 -18.96 -21.50 -22.93
N LYS A 102 -20.28 -21.39 -23.16
CA LYS A 102 -21.30 -21.68 -22.15
C LYS A 102 -21.22 -23.11 -21.59
N LEU A 103 -20.70 -24.07 -22.35
CA LEU A 103 -20.55 -25.46 -21.92
C LEU A 103 -19.50 -25.59 -20.80
N ASP A 104 -18.36 -24.93 -20.94
CA ASP A 104 -17.29 -24.97 -19.93
C ASP A 104 -17.68 -24.22 -18.66
N ILE A 105 -18.48 -23.14 -18.80
CA ILE A 105 -19.01 -22.40 -17.65
C ILE A 105 -19.92 -23.29 -16.79
N ARG A 106 -20.67 -24.23 -17.38
CA ARG A 106 -21.53 -25.15 -16.60
C ARG A 106 -20.73 -26.11 -15.71
N LEU A 107 -19.46 -26.36 -16.03
CA LEU A 107 -18.59 -27.20 -15.19
C LEU A 107 -18.16 -26.47 -13.90
N ALA A 108 -18.23 -25.14 -13.88
CA ALA A 108 -17.92 -24.30 -12.73
C ALA A 108 -19.17 -23.53 -12.28
N PRO A 109 -20.07 -24.17 -11.50
CA PRO A 109 -21.32 -23.54 -11.06
C PRO A 109 -21.06 -22.33 -10.16
N GLU A 110 -22.02 -21.40 -10.12
CA GLU A 110 -21.89 -20.19 -9.29
C GLU A 110 -21.85 -20.55 -7.79
N TRP A 111 -20.91 -19.92 -7.08
CA TRP A 111 -20.87 -19.88 -5.62
C TRP A 111 -21.93 -18.89 -5.10
N THR A 112 -23.10 -19.42 -4.76
CA THR A 112 -24.24 -18.62 -4.29
C THR A 112 -23.99 -17.99 -2.92
N ARG A 113 -24.72 -16.92 -2.60
CA ARG A 113 -24.61 -16.25 -1.29
C ARG A 113 -25.04 -17.15 -0.13
N THR A 114 -26.00 -18.04 -0.34
CA THR A 114 -26.43 -19.02 0.67
C THR A 114 -25.32 -19.99 1.00
N MET A 115 -24.67 -20.59 -0.01
CA MET A 115 -23.51 -21.47 0.19
C MET A 115 -22.36 -20.75 0.91
N GLN A 116 -22.10 -19.49 0.55
CA GLN A 116 -21.10 -18.67 1.22
C GLN A 116 -21.43 -18.49 2.71
N ASN A 117 -22.65 -18.08 3.05
CA ASN A 117 -23.08 -17.86 4.42
C ASN A 117 -23.06 -19.16 5.24
N ASP A 118 -23.54 -20.26 4.67
CA ASP A 118 -23.53 -21.58 5.32
C ASP A 118 -22.10 -22.04 5.63
N THR A 119 -21.15 -21.83 4.71
CA THR A 119 -19.73 -22.13 4.94
C THR A 119 -19.14 -21.26 6.05
N VAL A 120 -19.39 -19.95 6.05
CA VAL A 120 -18.90 -19.05 7.11
C VAL A 120 -19.48 -19.43 8.47
N ILE A 121 -20.77 -19.77 8.54
CA ILE A 121 -21.43 -20.25 9.77
C ILE A 121 -20.76 -21.54 10.27
N LYS A 122 -20.48 -22.49 9.36
CA LYS A 122 -19.78 -23.73 9.71
C LYS A 122 -18.38 -23.46 10.26
N ILE A 123 -17.59 -22.63 9.59
CA ILE A 123 -16.24 -22.25 10.04
C ILE A 123 -16.30 -21.60 11.43
N ARG A 124 -17.22 -20.65 11.63
CA ARG A 124 -17.39 -19.97 12.92
C ARG A 124 -17.80 -20.94 14.02
N LYS A 125 -18.73 -21.85 13.73
CA LYS A 125 -19.16 -22.89 14.68
C LYS A 125 -18.00 -23.83 15.04
N GLU A 126 -17.23 -24.29 14.06
CA GLU A 126 -16.05 -25.13 14.29
C GLU A 126 -14.98 -24.42 15.11
N HIS A 127 -14.78 -23.12 14.86
CA HIS A 127 -13.87 -22.29 15.63
C HIS A 127 -14.33 -22.15 17.09
N LEU A 128 -15.62 -21.88 17.33
CA LEU A 128 -16.21 -21.82 18.68
C LEU A 128 -16.12 -23.17 19.39
N ASP A 129 -16.43 -24.27 18.70
CA ASP A 129 -16.32 -25.62 19.26
C ASP A 129 -14.87 -25.98 19.61
N ARG A 130 -13.90 -25.54 18.80
CA ARG A 130 -12.47 -25.71 19.09
C ARG A 130 -12.05 -24.93 20.35
N MET A 131 -12.48 -23.67 20.47
CA MET A 131 -12.23 -22.88 21.68
C MET A 131 -12.89 -23.49 22.92
N ARG A 132 -14.14 -23.98 22.80
CA ARG A 132 -14.84 -24.66 23.91
C ARG A 132 -14.17 -25.98 24.31
N ARG A 133 -13.52 -26.67 23.37
CA ARG A 133 -12.76 -27.91 23.56
C ARG A 133 -11.35 -27.71 24.12
N GLU A 134 -10.92 -26.47 24.38
CA GLU A 134 -9.77 -26.17 25.22
C GLU A 134 -10.23 -25.77 26.63
N PRO A 135 -10.74 -26.72 27.46
CA PRO A 135 -11.11 -26.41 28.82
C PRO A 135 -9.86 -26.18 29.67
N LYS A 136 -9.98 -25.30 30.68
CA LYS A 136 -9.01 -25.12 31.78
C LYS A 136 -8.56 -26.45 32.44
N SER A 137 -9.32 -27.53 32.29
CA SER A 137 -8.93 -28.86 32.76
C SER A 137 -7.75 -29.45 31.98
N ALA A 138 -7.54 -29.10 30.71
CA ALA A 138 -6.36 -29.53 29.95
C ALA A 138 -5.05 -28.97 30.53
N GLU A 139 -5.10 -27.81 31.17
CA GLU A 139 -3.97 -27.27 31.96
C GLU A 139 -3.77 -28.02 33.27
N MET A 140 -4.84 -28.50 33.92
CA MET A 140 -4.77 -29.27 35.17
C MET A 140 -4.13 -30.66 35.00
N PHE A 141 -4.11 -31.22 33.79
CA PHE A 141 -3.50 -32.52 33.50
C PHE A 141 -2.09 -32.45 32.89
N ARG A 142 -1.50 -31.25 32.74
CA ARG A 142 -0.11 -31.10 32.27
C ARG A 142 0.86 -31.79 33.24
N GLY A 143 1.67 -32.72 32.73
CA GLY A 143 2.63 -33.48 33.55
C GLY A 143 2.06 -34.71 34.27
N THR A 144 0.81 -35.08 34.01
CA THR A 144 0.22 -36.34 34.51
C THR A 144 0.18 -37.39 33.40
N ASP A 145 0.09 -38.68 33.74
CA ASP A 145 -0.07 -39.78 32.76
C ASP A 145 -1.35 -39.68 31.91
N PHE A 146 -2.30 -38.82 32.31
CA PHE A 146 -3.52 -38.52 31.56
C PHE A 146 -3.36 -37.37 30.55
N GLU A 147 -2.17 -36.81 30.42
CA GLU A 147 -1.88 -35.79 29.40
C GLU A 147 -2.10 -36.38 28.00
N LYS A 148 -3.15 -35.90 27.34
CA LYS A 148 -3.51 -36.34 26.00
C LYS A 148 -2.42 -35.85 25.04
N LYS A 149 -1.47 -36.72 24.68
CA LYS A 149 -0.45 -36.45 23.65
C LYS A 149 -1.17 -36.10 22.34
N LYS A 150 -1.30 -34.79 22.05
CA LYS A 150 -1.81 -34.31 20.76
C LYS A 150 -0.93 -34.99 19.69
N LYS A 151 -1.53 -35.78 18.79
CA LYS A 151 -0.84 -36.25 17.58
C LYS A 151 -0.29 -35.01 16.89
N LYS A 152 1.04 -34.86 16.88
CA LYS A 152 1.71 -33.78 16.17
C LYS A 152 1.29 -33.88 14.69
N GLN A 153 0.41 -32.97 14.25
CA GLN A 153 0.59 -32.44 12.91
C GLN A 153 1.97 -31.76 12.89
N PRO A 154 2.73 -31.84 11.79
CA PRO A 154 4.08 -31.31 11.75
C PRO A 154 4.04 -29.78 11.81
N SER A 155 4.06 -29.24 13.02
CA SER A 155 4.38 -27.85 13.27
C SER A 155 5.87 -27.66 12.99
N SER A 156 6.15 -26.83 11.99
CA SER A 156 7.46 -26.39 11.50
C SER A 156 8.23 -25.54 12.52
N LYS A 157 8.59 -26.12 13.66
CA LYS A 157 9.56 -25.55 14.60
C LYS A 157 10.36 -26.68 15.24
N ASP A 158 11.29 -27.22 14.46
CA ASP A 158 12.56 -27.83 14.87
C ASP A 158 13.20 -28.47 13.63
N ARG A 159 13.80 -27.62 12.78
CA ARG A 159 14.88 -28.02 11.89
C ARG A 159 16.07 -27.16 12.24
N SER A 160 16.74 -27.50 13.33
CA SER A 160 18.15 -27.16 13.47
C SER A 160 18.87 -27.88 12.33
N ASN A 161 19.51 -27.09 11.48
CA ASN A 161 20.40 -27.56 10.42
C ASN A 161 21.53 -28.40 11.03
N SER A 162 21.43 -29.73 10.95
CA SER A 162 22.62 -30.58 10.89
C SER A 162 22.90 -30.86 9.41
N VAL A 163 23.52 -29.90 8.74
CA VAL A 163 24.17 -30.14 7.46
C VAL A 163 25.42 -30.98 7.77
N ASP A 164 25.42 -32.21 7.31
CA ASP A 164 26.59 -33.09 7.34
C ASP A 164 27.69 -32.46 6.45
N PRO A 165 28.85 -32.05 7.02
CA PRO A 165 29.89 -31.36 6.27
C PRO A 165 30.69 -32.28 5.33
N PHE A 166 30.35 -33.57 5.24
CA PHE A 166 31.01 -34.55 4.36
C PHE A 166 30.12 -35.18 3.29
N ALA A 167 28.94 -34.62 3.01
CA ALA A 167 28.11 -35.06 1.90
C ALA A 167 28.69 -34.59 0.55
N THR A 168 29.29 -35.53 -0.19
CA THR A 168 29.82 -35.35 -1.56
C THR A 168 28.71 -34.94 -2.54
N PRO A 169 28.87 -33.89 -3.37
CA PRO A 169 27.86 -33.50 -4.36
C PRO A 169 27.71 -34.55 -5.49
N PRO A 170 26.51 -34.76 -6.07
CA PRO A 170 26.40 -35.56 -7.28
C PRO A 170 27.06 -34.84 -8.46
N GLN A 171 27.82 -35.61 -9.24
CA GLN A 171 28.56 -35.16 -10.42
C GLN A 171 27.66 -34.46 -11.44
N SER A 172 28.11 -33.30 -11.92
CA SER A 172 27.59 -32.67 -13.13
C SER A 172 27.93 -33.53 -14.35
N SER A 173 26.92 -34.06 -15.04
CA SER A 173 27.07 -34.59 -16.39
C SER A 173 27.23 -33.42 -17.37
N LYS A 174 28.38 -33.40 -18.06
CA LYS A 174 28.65 -32.55 -19.20
C LYS A 174 27.87 -33.05 -20.42
N GLY A 175 27.29 -32.10 -21.16
CA GLY A 175 27.21 -32.10 -22.63
C GLY A 175 26.10 -32.93 -23.25
N ASP A 176 25.04 -32.25 -23.71
CA ASP A 176 24.66 -32.34 -25.13
C ASP A 176 23.87 -31.09 -25.54
N GLU A 177 24.43 -30.36 -26.50
CA GLU A 177 23.73 -29.33 -27.27
C GLU A 177 22.70 -30.03 -28.16
N SER A 178 21.42 -30.06 -27.75
CA SER A 178 20.30 -29.99 -28.69
C SER A 178 18.95 -29.84 -27.96
N SER A 179 18.10 -28.98 -28.52
CA SER A 179 16.67 -28.80 -28.20
C SER A 179 16.27 -27.74 -27.15
N ILE A 180 16.62 -26.48 -27.44
CA ILE A 180 16.06 -25.28 -26.76
C ILE A 180 14.53 -25.19 -26.89
N TYR A 181 13.89 -25.92 -27.81
CA TYR A 181 12.44 -25.91 -28.01
C TYR A 181 11.65 -26.90 -27.13
N THR A 182 12.29 -27.94 -26.56
CA THR A 182 11.58 -28.97 -25.76
C THR A 182 11.57 -28.64 -24.27
N ALA A 183 12.58 -27.91 -23.77
CA ALA A 183 12.71 -27.54 -22.35
C ALA A 183 11.57 -26.63 -21.84
N SER A 184 11.01 -25.76 -22.68
CA SER A 184 9.94 -24.83 -22.27
C SER A 184 8.62 -25.53 -21.90
N LYS A 185 8.28 -26.64 -22.58
CA LYS A 185 7.08 -27.42 -22.24
C LYS A 185 7.28 -28.27 -20.99
N THR A 186 8.49 -28.82 -20.79
CA THR A 186 8.81 -29.63 -19.61
C THR A 186 8.89 -28.79 -18.33
N MET A 187 9.50 -27.58 -18.37
CA MET A 187 9.52 -26.67 -17.21
C MET A 187 8.11 -26.21 -16.81
N LYS A 188 7.27 -25.79 -17.77
CA LYS A 188 5.87 -25.41 -17.49
C LYS A 188 5.05 -26.55 -16.86
N SER A 189 5.31 -27.79 -17.28
CA SER A 189 4.67 -28.99 -16.72
C SER A 189 5.14 -29.29 -15.31
N LEU A 190 6.43 -29.13 -15.01
CA LEU A 190 7.00 -29.35 -13.68
C LEU A 190 6.50 -28.31 -12.68
N ASP A 191 6.44 -27.04 -13.09
CA ASP A 191 5.88 -25.96 -12.27
C ASP A 191 4.37 -26.18 -12.02
N ALA A 192 3.61 -26.57 -13.05
CA ALA A 192 2.18 -26.88 -12.89
C ALA A 192 1.92 -28.02 -11.89
N VAL A 193 2.72 -29.10 -11.96
CA VAL A 193 2.63 -30.22 -11.00
C VAL A 193 3.03 -29.77 -9.58
N SER A 194 4.01 -28.87 -9.45
CA SER A 194 4.40 -28.25 -8.17
C SER A 194 3.28 -27.40 -7.57
N TYR A 195 2.61 -26.56 -8.36
CA TYR A 195 1.49 -25.75 -7.87
C TYR A 195 0.28 -26.60 -7.48
N GLN A 196 0.01 -27.68 -8.21
CA GLN A 196 -1.10 -28.58 -7.89
C GLN A 196 -0.89 -29.32 -6.56
N SER A 197 0.32 -29.83 -6.31
CA SER A 197 0.62 -30.53 -5.05
C SER A 197 0.52 -29.60 -3.84
N ARG A 198 1.03 -28.37 -3.96
CA ARG A 198 0.90 -27.33 -2.93
C ARG A 198 -0.55 -26.89 -2.74
N ALA A 199 -1.32 -26.65 -3.81
CA ALA A 199 -2.73 -26.31 -3.68
C ALA A 199 -3.54 -27.44 -2.99
N SER A 200 -3.21 -28.70 -3.28
CA SER A 200 -3.76 -29.87 -2.58
C SER A 200 -3.48 -29.84 -1.07
N GLU A 201 -2.27 -29.43 -0.66
CA GLU A 201 -1.94 -29.22 0.76
C GLU A 201 -2.83 -28.14 1.40
N ALA A 202 -3.06 -27.03 0.70
CA ALA A 202 -3.97 -25.97 1.16
C ALA A 202 -5.42 -26.48 1.35
N PHE A 203 -5.95 -27.28 0.43
CA PHE A 203 -7.28 -27.89 0.60
C PHE A 203 -7.32 -28.84 1.80
N HIS A 204 -6.29 -29.67 1.96
CA HIS A 204 -6.18 -30.60 3.08
C HIS A 204 -6.07 -29.85 4.43
N ALA A 205 -5.37 -28.73 4.49
CA ALA A 205 -5.22 -27.91 5.70
C ALA A 205 -6.58 -27.39 6.22
N VAL A 206 -7.51 -27.09 5.32
CA VAL A 206 -8.87 -26.62 5.65
C VAL A 206 -9.88 -27.78 5.76
N GLY A 207 -9.45 -29.03 5.48
CA GLY A 207 -10.34 -30.19 5.46
C GLY A 207 -11.33 -30.20 4.29
N ALA A 208 -11.03 -29.46 3.22
CA ALA A 208 -11.84 -29.43 2.01
C ALA A 208 -11.54 -30.65 1.12
N PRO A 209 -12.54 -31.17 0.38
CA PRO A 209 -12.32 -32.25 -0.58
C PRO A 209 -11.41 -31.77 -1.73
N GLN A 210 -10.74 -32.73 -2.39
CA GLN A 210 -9.97 -32.41 -3.59
C GLN A 210 -10.90 -31.93 -4.71
N PRO A 211 -10.54 -30.83 -5.41
CA PRO A 211 -11.37 -30.28 -6.48
C PRO A 211 -11.40 -31.18 -7.72
N PHE A 212 -12.48 -31.09 -8.48
CA PHE A 212 -12.56 -31.70 -9.80
C PHE A 212 -11.65 -30.96 -10.80
N SER A 213 -10.78 -31.70 -11.49
CA SER A 213 -9.79 -31.16 -12.42
C SER A 213 -10.37 -30.66 -13.74
N ILE A 214 -11.61 -31.04 -14.07
CA ILE A 214 -12.25 -30.71 -15.37
C ILE A 214 -12.75 -29.26 -15.48
N GLN A 215 -12.75 -28.51 -14.38
CA GLN A 215 -13.27 -27.15 -14.37
C GLN A 215 -12.34 -26.18 -15.13
N PRO A 216 -12.88 -25.17 -15.83
CA PRO A 216 -12.08 -24.19 -16.55
C PRO A 216 -11.16 -23.42 -15.60
N TYR A 217 -9.96 -23.09 -16.09
CA TYR A 217 -8.94 -22.33 -15.35
C TYR A 217 -8.45 -22.95 -14.04
N ARG A 218 -8.67 -24.25 -13.80
CA ARG A 218 -8.29 -24.93 -12.55
C ARG A 218 -6.79 -24.78 -12.22
N GLU A 219 -5.90 -24.91 -13.20
CA GLU A 219 -4.46 -24.71 -12.98
C GLU A 219 -4.13 -23.29 -12.53
N GLU A 220 -4.81 -22.29 -13.10
CA GLU A 220 -4.65 -20.89 -12.72
C GLU A 220 -5.13 -20.64 -11.30
N ILE A 221 -6.29 -21.21 -10.91
CA ILE A 221 -6.79 -21.15 -9.53
C ILE A 221 -5.80 -21.79 -8.55
N ASN A 222 -5.18 -22.91 -8.90
CA ASN A 222 -4.16 -23.53 -8.04
C ASN A 222 -2.96 -22.60 -7.84
N ARG A 223 -2.53 -21.87 -8.88
CA ARG A 223 -1.47 -20.85 -8.74
C ARG A 223 -1.90 -19.71 -7.83
N VAL A 224 -3.13 -19.21 -7.98
CA VAL A 224 -3.67 -18.14 -7.10
C VAL A 224 -3.68 -18.58 -5.64
N ILE A 225 -4.11 -19.81 -5.37
CA ILE A 225 -4.11 -20.35 -4.01
C ILE A 225 -2.69 -20.34 -3.44
N VAL A 226 -1.71 -20.85 -4.19
CA VAL A 226 -0.31 -20.94 -3.74
C VAL A 226 0.35 -19.56 -3.60
N THR A 227 0.00 -18.59 -4.45
CA THR A 227 0.62 -17.26 -4.47
C THR A 227 0.00 -16.29 -3.47
N TYR A 228 -1.32 -16.33 -3.28
CA TYR A 228 -2.08 -15.31 -2.55
C TYR A 228 -2.82 -15.82 -1.31
N MET A 229 -3.17 -17.10 -1.23
CA MET A 229 -4.14 -17.60 -0.23
C MET A 229 -3.56 -18.61 0.76
N MET A 230 -2.43 -19.24 0.45
CA MET A 230 -1.79 -20.19 1.33
C MET A 230 -1.06 -19.49 2.47
N ASP A 231 -0.98 -20.14 3.64
CA ASP A 231 -0.16 -19.65 4.74
C ASP A 231 1.32 -19.64 4.35
N GLY A 232 1.97 -18.49 4.52
CA GLY A 232 3.36 -18.30 4.07
C GLY A 232 3.50 -18.20 2.55
N ALA A 233 2.42 -17.90 1.82
CA ALA A 233 2.48 -17.63 0.40
C ALA A 233 3.37 -16.41 0.11
N PRO A 234 4.09 -16.38 -1.02
CA PRO A 234 5.03 -15.30 -1.34
C PRO A 234 4.36 -13.92 -1.45
N ARG A 235 3.06 -13.88 -1.73
CA ARG A 235 2.25 -12.67 -1.83
C ARG A 235 0.94 -12.86 -1.07
N GLN A 236 1.02 -13.47 0.12
CA GLN A 236 -0.14 -13.77 0.95
C GLN A 236 -0.97 -12.51 1.20
N LEU A 237 -2.26 -12.58 0.85
CA LEU A 237 -3.21 -11.49 1.10
C LEU A 237 -3.47 -11.36 2.60
N ASN A 238 -3.66 -10.12 3.06
CA ASN A 238 -4.05 -9.83 4.44
C ASN A 238 -5.55 -10.11 4.68
N LEU A 239 -5.91 -11.39 4.72
CA LEU A 239 -7.26 -11.88 4.97
C LEU A 239 -7.39 -12.40 6.40
N SER A 240 -8.60 -12.33 6.97
CA SER A 240 -8.88 -13.07 8.20
C SER A 240 -8.78 -14.58 7.96
N SER A 241 -8.42 -15.34 8.98
CA SER A 241 -8.31 -16.81 8.89
C SER A 241 -9.62 -17.46 8.44
N SER A 242 -10.76 -16.91 8.88
CA SER A 242 -12.09 -17.36 8.47
C SER A 242 -12.35 -17.10 6.98
N GLU A 243 -12.03 -15.90 6.48
CA GLU A 243 -12.20 -15.58 5.05
C GLU A 243 -11.29 -16.40 4.15
N GLN A 244 -10.04 -16.59 4.56
CA GLN A 244 -9.06 -17.43 3.87
C GLN A 244 -9.54 -18.88 3.78
N GLN A 245 -10.06 -19.45 4.87
CA GLN A 245 -10.65 -20.79 4.86
C GLN A 245 -11.90 -20.86 3.99
N ALA A 246 -12.79 -19.87 4.09
CA ALA A 246 -14.03 -19.83 3.31
C ALA A 246 -13.76 -19.80 1.81
N VAL A 247 -12.77 -19.01 1.36
CA VAL A 247 -12.42 -18.97 -0.07
C VAL A 247 -11.75 -20.26 -0.54
N ILE A 248 -10.87 -20.87 0.25
CA ILE A 248 -10.27 -22.17 -0.10
C ILE A 248 -11.34 -23.25 -0.23
N ILE A 249 -12.32 -23.29 0.69
CA ILE A 249 -13.47 -24.19 0.59
C ILE A 249 -14.28 -23.91 -0.68
N ALA A 250 -14.58 -22.65 -0.99
CA ALA A 250 -15.31 -22.29 -2.21
C ALA A 250 -14.56 -22.75 -3.48
N LEU A 251 -13.24 -22.52 -3.52
CA LEU A 251 -12.38 -22.89 -4.65
C LEU A 251 -12.22 -24.41 -4.82
N SER A 252 -12.40 -25.19 -3.75
CA SER A 252 -12.46 -26.65 -3.85
C SER A 252 -13.68 -27.13 -4.67
N GLN A 253 -14.76 -26.36 -4.68
CA GLN A 253 -16.01 -26.75 -5.33
C GLN A 253 -16.19 -26.15 -6.72
N THR A 254 -15.74 -24.91 -6.93
CA THR A 254 -15.93 -24.20 -8.20
C THR A 254 -14.76 -23.28 -8.52
N THR A 255 -14.48 -23.09 -9.81
CA THR A 255 -13.59 -22.03 -10.30
C THR A 255 -14.34 -20.74 -10.63
N HIS A 256 -15.68 -20.69 -10.49
CA HIS A 256 -16.46 -19.51 -10.85
C HIS A 256 -16.00 -18.24 -10.09
N PRO A 257 -15.88 -17.05 -10.72
CA PRO A 257 -15.41 -15.81 -10.09
C PRO A 257 -16.13 -15.43 -8.79
N SER A 258 -17.39 -15.84 -8.64
CA SER A 258 -18.18 -15.67 -7.40
C SER A 258 -17.56 -16.29 -6.16
N ALA A 259 -16.68 -17.30 -6.30
CA ALA A 259 -15.97 -17.91 -5.18
C ALA A 259 -15.07 -16.89 -4.46
N PHE A 260 -14.54 -15.91 -5.18
CA PHE A 260 -13.69 -14.85 -4.64
C PHE A 260 -14.48 -13.64 -4.12
N ARG A 261 -15.83 -13.66 -4.13
CA ARG A 261 -16.67 -12.48 -3.86
C ARG A 261 -16.29 -11.75 -2.57
N SER A 262 -16.10 -12.48 -1.47
CA SER A 262 -15.72 -11.90 -0.17
C SER A 262 -14.32 -11.27 -0.23
N VAL A 263 -13.34 -12.06 -0.67
CA VAL A 263 -11.94 -11.66 -0.77
C VAL A 263 -11.77 -10.43 -1.66
N PHE A 264 -12.43 -10.43 -2.82
CA PHE A 264 -12.39 -9.30 -3.73
C PHE A 264 -13.01 -8.05 -3.11
N LYS A 265 -14.11 -8.15 -2.35
CA LYS A 265 -14.72 -7.03 -1.63
C LYS A 265 -13.75 -6.46 -0.59
N THR A 266 -13.09 -7.30 0.19
CA THR A 266 -12.11 -6.89 1.20
C THR A 266 -10.91 -6.16 0.58
N ILE A 267 -10.38 -6.70 -0.51
CA ILE A 267 -9.25 -6.11 -1.24
C ILE A 267 -9.63 -4.80 -1.93
N ASP A 268 -10.77 -4.77 -2.64
CA ASP A 268 -11.29 -3.57 -3.29
C ASP A 268 -11.52 -2.44 -2.27
N SER A 269 -12.08 -2.78 -1.09
CA SER A 269 -12.23 -1.86 0.02
C SER A 269 -10.89 -1.32 0.53
N SER A 270 -9.91 -2.20 0.78
CA SER A 270 -8.57 -1.81 1.23
C SER A 270 -7.88 -0.89 0.21
N LEU A 271 -7.92 -1.23 -1.07
CA LEU A 271 -7.35 -0.41 -2.13
C LEU A 271 -8.00 0.98 -2.21
N ARG A 272 -9.33 1.07 -2.15
CA ARG A 272 -10.08 2.33 -2.31
C ARG A 272 -10.08 3.22 -1.07
N HIS A 273 -10.14 2.62 0.11
CA HIS A 273 -10.34 3.36 1.35
C HIS A 273 -9.07 3.54 2.17
N GLN A 274 -8.02 2.76 1.89
CA GLN A 274 -6.72 2.88 2.56
C GLN A 274 -5.62 3.29 1.58
N SER A 275 -5.27 2.41 0.64
CA SER A 275 -4.07 2.57 -0.16
C SER A 275 -4.15 3.73 -1.15
N HIS A 276 -5.29 3.90 -1.82
CA HIS A 276 -5.50 5.00 -2.77
C HIS A 276 -5.43 6.39 -2.09
N PRO A 277 -6.15 6.65 -0.98
CA PRO A 277 -6.00 7.91 -0.26
C PRO A 277 -4.59 8.15 0.27
N ASN A 278 -3.93 7.11 0.77
CA ASN A 278 -2.55 7.18 1.25
C ASN A 278 -1.56 7.49 0.11
N PHE A 279 -1.76 6.88 -1.07
CA PHE A 279 -0.99 7.16 -2.28
C PHE A 279 -1.16 8.61 -2.74
N VAL A 280 -2.41 9.08 -2.91
CA VAL A 280 -2.68 10.48 -3.30
C VAL A 280 -2.08 11.44 -2.28
N ARG A 281 -2.29 11.17 -0.99
CA ARG A 281 -1.68 11.93 0.10
C ARG A 281 -0.16 11.98 -0.07
N TRP A 282 0.50 10.85 -0.26
CA TRP A 282 1.96 10.76 -0.40
C TRP A 282 2.49 11.49 -1.63
N SER A 283 1.81 11.37 -2.77
CA SER A 283 2.19 11.98 -4.05
C SER A 283 2.11 13.51 -4.05
N ILE A 284 1.30 14.12 -3.16
CA ILE A 284 1.27 15.57 -2.97
C ILE A 284 2.63 16.11 -2.47
N CYS A 285 3.40 15.31 -1.72
CA CYS A 285 4.73 15.72 -1.25
C CYS A 285 5.72 15.76 -2.41
N ASN A 286 6.19 16.96 -2.77
CA ASN A 286 7.15 17.15 -3.86
C ASN A 286 8.61 16.87 -3.45
N GLY A 287 8.95 17.00 -2.17
CA GLY A 287 10.30 16.80 -1.65
C GLY A 287 10.48 15.46 -0.96
N ASN A 288 11.69 14.92 -0.99
CA ASN A 288 12.09 13.80 -0.11
C ASN A 288 12.23 14.29 1.35
N PRO A 289 12.32 13.38 2.34
CA PRO A 289 12.40 13.76 3.75
C PRO A 289 13.55 14.72 4.07
N ALA A 290 14.71 14.55 3.43
CA ALA A 290 15.87 15.42 3.62
C ALA A 290 15.60 16.86 3.15
N ARG A 291 15.04 17.05 1.96
CA ARG A 291 14.71 18.39 1.43
C ARG A 291 13.55 19.05 2.20
N VAL A 292 12.56 18.28 2.64
CA VAL A 292 11.48 18.80 3.50
C VAL A 292 12.03 19.23 4.86
N PHE A 293 12.93 18.45 5.47
CA PHE A 293 13.61 18.85 6.70
C PHE A 293 14.42 20.13 6.51
N PHE A 294 15.21 20.21 5.44
CA PHE A 294 15.95 21.43 5.08
C PHE A 294 15.03 22.64 4.92
N ALA A 295 13.90 22.49 4.22
CA ALA A 295 12.91 23.56 4.05
C ALA A 295 12.29 24.01 5.38
N ARG A 296 12.01 23.07 6.31
CA ARG A 296 11.54 23.40 7.66
C ARG A 296 12.58 24.20 8.45
N SER A 297 13.84 23.77 8.42
CA SER A 297 14.95 24.48 9.08
C SER A 297 15.16 25.89 8.50
N LEU A 298 15.09 26.03 7.17
CA LEU A 298 15.17 27.34 6.50
C LEU A 298 14.01 28.24 6.90
N GLY A 299 12.77 27.72 6.90
CA GLY A 299 11.59 28.46 7.33
C GLY A 299 11.70 28.94 8.78
N ALA A 300 12.10 28.07 9.70
CA ALA A 300 12.32 28.41 11.10
C ALA A 300 13.44 29.46 11.27
N GLY A 301 14.56 29.30 10.54
CA GLY A 301 15.67 30.26 10.56
C GLY A 301 15.26 31.65 10.08
N LEU A 302 14.46 31.75 9.01
CA LEU A 302 13.92 33.01 8.51
C LEU A 302 12.97 33.68 9.51
N ILE A 303 12.14 32.90 10.22
CA ILE A 303 11.28 33.43 11.28
C ILE A 303 12.13 34.02 12.41
N ILE A 304 13.13 33.28 12.90
CA ILE A 304 14.03 33.74 13.96
C ILE A 304 14.75 35.02 13.52
N ALA A 305 15.29 35.05 12.30
CA ALA A 305 15.96 36.23 11.75
C ALA A 305 15.01 37.43 11.67
N GLY A 306 13.76 37.22 11.22
CA GLY A 306 12.73 38.26 11.18
C GLY A 306 12.40 38.82 12.56
N LEU A 307 12.27 37.96 13.57
CA LEU A 307 12.06 38.37 14.96
C LEU A 307 13.25 39.15 15.52
N VAL A 308 14.49 38.72 15.24
CA VAL A 308 15.71 39.40 15.68
C VAL A 308 15.83 40.78 15.01
N VAL A 309 15.59 40.89 13.71
CA VAL A 309 15.58 42.17 12.99
C VAL A 309 14.48 43.08 13.55
N GLY A 310 13.29 42.55 13.79
CA GLY A 310 12.19 43.28 14.42
C GLY A 310 12.57 43.81 15.81
N LEU A 311 13.23 42.99 16.63
CA LEU A 311 13.69 43.35 17.96
C LEU A 311 14.77 44.43 17.90
N ILE A 312 15.81 44.25 17.08
CA ILE A 312 16.92 45.22 16.94
C ILE A 312 16.38 46.59 16.50
N ILE A 313 15.53 46.64 15.47
CA ILE A 313 14.95 47.91 15.00
C ILE A 313 14.03 48.53 16.06
N THR A 314 13.30 47.71 16.84
CA THR A 314 12.42 48.21 17.92
C THR A 314 13.22 48.84 19.06
N LEU A 315 14.37 48.27 19.41
CA LEU A 315 15.27 48.78 20.44
C LEU A 315 16.09 49.98 19.97
N SER A 316 16.32 50.12 18.66
CA SER A 316 17.06 51.24 18.07
C SER A 316 16.30 52.57 18.11
N SER A 317 17.02 53.65 17.80
CA SER A 317 16.50 55.00 17.51
C SER A 317 15.76 55.13 16.16
N ALA A 318 15.68 54.06 15.35
CA ALA A 318 15.03 54.10 14.05
C ALA A 318 13.51 54.40 14.13
N LYS A 319 13.00 55.09 13.11
CA LYS A 319 11.56 55.41 13.01
C LYS A 319 10.72 54.13 12.93
N ARG A 320 9.53 54.16 13.52
CA ARG A 320 8.62 52.99 13.66
C ARG A 320 8.35 52.25 12.34
N GLY A 321 8.28 52.96 11.21
CA GLY A 321 8.03 52.37 9.89
C GLY A 321 9.06 51.33 9.45
N TYR A 322 10.34 51.48 9.84
CA TYR A 322 11.39 50.52 9.46
C TYR A 322 11.17 49.12 10.05
N ARG A 323 10.39 49.00 11.12
CA ARG A 323 10.05 47.71 11.74
C ARG A 323 9.22 46.83 10.82
N ALA A 324 8.50 47.43 9.87
CA ALA A 324 7.77 46.68 8.85
C ALA A 324 8.67 45.84 7.95
N LEU A 325 9.99 46.12 7.87
CA LEU A 325 10.93 45.31 7.11
C LEU A 325 11.06 43.88 7.67
N ALA A 326 10.79 43.67 8.96
CA ALA A 326 10.74 42.34 9.56
C ALA A 326 9.64 41.45 8.93
N ALA A 327 8.58 42.06 8.39
CA ALA A 327 7.49 41.35 7.73
C ALA A 327 7.98 40.49 6.55
N ILE A 328 8.99 40.95 5.81
CA ILE A 328 9.51 40.23 4.64
C ILE A 328 10.06 38.87 5.09
N ALA A 329 10.94 38.85 6.08
CA ALA A 329 11.52 37.62 6.62
C ALA A 329 10.46 36.74 7.30
N LEU A 330 9.52 37.34 8.04
CA LEU A 330 8.44 36.60 8.72
C LEU A 330 7.48 35.93 7.72
N VAL A 331 6.99 36.65 6.71
CA VAL A 331 6.07 36.10 5.70
C VAL A 331 6.76 34.99 4.90
N LEU A 332 8.02 35.20 4.46
CA LEU A 332 8.79 34.18 3.75
C LEU A 332 9.06 32.95 4.63
N GLY A 333 9.44 33.14 5.90
CA GLY A 333 9.71 32.07 6.83
C GLY A 333 8.46 31.26 7.18
N ILE A 334 7.35 31.93 7.50
CA ILE A 334 6.07 31.29 7.87
C ILE A 334 5.48 30.54 6.67
N SER A 335 5.44 31.15 5.48
CA SER A 335 4.93 30.47 4.27
C SER A 335 5.74 29.21 3.95
N THR A 336 7.08 29.31 4.01
CA THR A 336 7.99 28.18 3.81
C THR A 336 7.75 27.09 4.85
N LEU A 337 7.59 27.45 6.13
CA LEU A 337 7.37 26.49 7.20
C LEU A 337 6.00 25.79 7.09
N VAL A 338 4.93 26.52 6.79
CA VAL A 338 3.59 25.97 6.58
C VAL A 338 3.56 25.02 5.38
N ALA A 339 4.16 25.41 4.26
CA ALA A 339 4.28 24.55 3.08
C ALA A 339 5.10 23.29 3.38
N ALA A 340 6.24 23.43 4.08
CA ALA A 340 7.11 22.31 4.44
C ALA A 340 6.49 21.38 5.50
N TYR A 341 5.62 21.88 6.37
CA TYR A 341 4.84 21.04 7.28
C TYR A 341 3.90 20.11 6.50
N LYS A 342 3.32 20.61 5.40
CA LYS A 342 2.51 19.82 4.47
C LYS A 342 3.34 18.95 3.50
N GLY A 343 4.67 18.95 3.61
CA GLY A 343 5.57 18.11 2.80
C GLY A 343 5.96 18.72 1.46
N MET A 344 5.78 20.04 1.29
CA MET A 344 6.12 20.75 0.06
C MET A 344 7.32 21.69 0.25
N CYS A 345 8.26 21.64 -0.68
CA CYS A 345 9.29 22.65 -0.88
C CYS A 345 8.77 23.71 -1.86
N VAL A 346 8.82 24.98 -1.46
CA VAL A 346 8.35 26.12 -2.27
C VAL A 346 9.13 26.25 -3.59
N VAL A 347 10.44 25.99 -3.57
CA VAL A 347 11.28 26.05 -4.78
C VAL A 347 10.85 25.00 -5.81
N LEU A 348 10.67 23.75 -5.37
CA LEU A 348 10.18 22.68 -6.25
C LEU A 348 8.78 22.97 -6.78
N HIS A 349 7.93 23.52 -5.91
CA HIS A 349 6.58 23.89 -6.29
C HIS A 349 6.56 24.94 -7.41
N GLY A 350 7.38 26.00 -7.30
CA GLY A 350 7.47 27.03 -8.32
C GLY A 350 7.95 26.53 -9.69
N MET A 351 8.67 25.41 -9.72
CA MET A 351 9.07 24.71 -10.93
C MET A 351 8.12 23.57 -11.33
N HIS A 352 7.04 23.34 -10.59
CA HIS A 352 6.18 22.14 -10.71
C HIS A 352 6.97 20.82 -10.76
N HIS A 353 8.07 20.76 -10.03
CA HIS A 353 8.95 19.61 -9.95
C HIS A 353 8.67 18.79 -8.70
N ARG A 354 9.02 17.50 -8.76
CA ARG A 354 9.18 16.62 -7.59
C ARG A 354 10.57 16.02 -7.59
N HIS A 355 11.03 15.56 -6.43
CA HIS A 355 12.17 14.65 -6.38
C HIS A 355 11.85 13.31 -7.04
N VAL A 356 12.81 12.82 -7.82
CA VAL A 356 12.86 11.46 -8.32
C VAL A 356 12.98 10.51 -7.14
N ARG A 357 12.24 9.40 -7.16
CA ARG A 357 12.22 8.44 -6.04
C ARG A 357 13.49 7.60 -6.02
N PRO A 358 13.89 7.02 -4.87
CA PRO A 358 15.11 6.22 -4.76
C PRO A 358 15.23 5.10 -5.81
N TRP A 359 14.15 4.36 -6.07
CA TRP A 359 14.10 3.31 -7.09
C TRP A 359 14.12 3.85 -8.53
N GLU A 360 13.74 5.10 -8.76
CA GLU A 360 13.82 5.77 -10.08
C GLU A 360 15.20 6.44 -10.33
N LEU A 361 16.01 6.64 -9.27
CA LEU A 361 17.25 7.43 -9.33
C LEU A 361 18.42 6.68 -9.97
N PHE A 362 18.51 5.36 -9.78
CA PHE A 362 19.69 4.56 -10.09
C PHE A 362 19.45 3.48 -11.14
N VAL A 363 18.23 3.40 -11.65
CA VAL A 363 17.82 2.36 -12.59
C VAL A 363 17.76 3.01 -13.97
N ASP A 364 18.56 2.47 -14.91
CA ASP A 364 18.49 2.86 -16.32
C ASP A 364 17.10 2.50 -16.88
N SER A 365 16.64 3.22 -17.90
CA SER A 365 15.26 3.10 -18.41
C SER A 365 14.84 1.66 -18.74
N GLU A 366 15.73 0.85 -19.32
CA GLU A 366 15.47 -0.56 -19.63
C GLU A 366 15.27 -1.42 -18.37
N ASN A 367 16.11 -1.22 -17.36
CA ASN A 367 16.02 -1.95 -16.09
C ASN A 367 14.77 -1.54 -15.29
N LEU A 368 14.31 -0.29 -15.43
CA LEU A 368 13.11 0.21 -14.76
C LEU A 368 11.87 -0.47 -15.35
N GLU A 369 11.79 -0.56 -16.68
CA GLU A 369 10.71 -1.27 -17.35
C GLU A 369 10.64 -2.75 -16.93
N ASP A 370 11.78 -3.41 -16.77
CA ASP A 370 11.81 -4.81 -16.36
C ASP A 370 11.42 -5.02 -14.89
N LEU A 371 11.86 -4.14 -13.99
CA LEU A 371 11.43 -4.14 -12.59
C LEU A 371 9.92 -3.92 -12.48
N GLU A 372 9.41 -3.01 -13.30
CA GLU A 372 7.98 -2.72 -13.35
C GLU A 372 7.18 -3.88 -13.94
N LYS A 373 7.63 -4.51 -15.04
CA LYS A 373 7.00 -5.74 -15.56
C LYS A 373 6.92 -6.84 -14.51
N ARG A 374 7.97 -7.02 -13.70
CA ARG A 374 7.98 -8.00 -12.58
C ARG A 374 6.96 -7.64 -11.50
N SER A 375 6.79 -6.35 -11.20
CA SER A 375 5.80 -5.89 -10.21
C SER A 375 4.34 -6.09 -10.65
N PHE A 376 4.07 -6.18 -11.96
CA PHE A 376 2.74 -6.45 -12.50
C PHE A 376 2.48 -7.94 -12.82
N ASP A 377 3.50 -8.80 -12.79
CA ASP A 377 3.32 -10.24 -12.94
C ASP A 377 2.49 -10.79 -11.78
N SER A 378 1.29 -11.31 -12.02
CA SER A 378 0.39 -11.84 -11.00
C SER A 378 0.91 -13.10 -10.30
N PHE A 379 1.84 -13.83 -10.91
CA PHE A 379 2.37 -15.09 -10.36
C PHE A 379 3.89 -15.05 -10.13
N GLY A 380 4.46 -13.84 -10.08
CA GLY A 380 5.88 -13.63 -9.87
C GLY A 380 6.36 -13.95 -8.45
N SER A 381 7.66 -13.70 -8.21
CA SER A 381 8.29 -13.86 -6.90
C SER A 381 7.72 -12.92 -5.84
N SER A 382 8.12 -13.12 -4.58
CA SER A 382 7.77 -12.22 -3.46
C SER A 382 8.03 -10.75 -3.81
N ASN A 383 7.20 -9.84 -3.27
CA ASN A 383 7.28 -8.39 -3.46
C ASN A 383 8.45 -7.74 -2.68
N SER A 384 9.51 -8.49 -2.37
CA SER A 384 10.68 -7.98 -1.64
C SER A 384 11.55 -7.12 -2.54
N TYR A 385 12.01 -5.98 -2.01
CA TYR A 385 12.96 -5.08 -2.67
C TYR A 385 14.24 -4.86 -1.86
N GLU A 386 14.40 -5.51 -0.69
CA GLU A 386 15.51 -5.23 0.24
C GLU A 386 16.88 -5.50 -0.40
N ASP A 387 16.94 -6.49 -1.28
CA ASP A 387 18.15 -6.88 -2.01
C ASP A 387 18.41 -6.02 -3.27
N GLU A 388 17.55 -5.05 -3.59
CA GLU A 388 17.71 -4.24 -4.78
C GLU A 388 18.95 -3.33 -4.68
N PRO A 389 19.80 -3.26 -5.73
CA PRO A 389 21.05 -2.51 -5.69
C PRO A 389 20.89 -1.02 -5.37
N TRP A 390 19.73 -0.43 -5.67
CA TRP A 390 19.45 0.97 -5.40
C TRP A 390 19.33 1.26 -3.89
N VAL A 391 18.94 0.28 -3.06
CA VAL A 391 18.76 0.45 -1.61
C VAL A 391 20.10 0.80 -0.96
N VAL A 392 21.12 -0.03 -1.20
CA VAL A 392 22.48 0.18 -0.68
C VAL A 392 23.09 1.48 -1.21
N LYS A 393 22.87 1.78 -2.50
CA LYS A 393 23.36 3.03 -3.12
C LYS A 393 22.73 4.27 -2.49
N TYR A 394 21.43 4.24 -2.22
CA TYR A 394 20.72 5.36 -1.63
C TYR A 394 21.07 5.54 -0.15
N GLU A 395 21.22 4.45 0.60
CA GLU A 395 21.60 4.48 2.02
C GLU A 395 22.96 5.13 2.23
N LYS A 396 23.97 4.78 1.42
CA LYS A 396 25.32 5.37 1.49
C LYS A 396 25.40 6.84 1.07
N ARG A 397 24.32 7.43 0.55
CA ARG A 397 24.33 8.79 0.00
C ARG A 397 24.23 9.86 1.09
N ASN A 398 25.16 10.82 1.08
CA ASN A 398 25.19 11.94 2.03
C ASN A 398 23.91 12.80 2.00
N ILE A 399 23.51 13.33 3.17
CA ILE A 399 22.27 14.10 3.35
C ILE A 399 22.20 15.32 2.42
N VAL A 400 23.29 16.08 2.26
CA VAL A 400 23.33 17.24 1.34
C VAL A 400 23.00 16.81 -0.09
N ARG A 401 23.55 15.69 -0.52
CA ARG A 401 23.29 15.15 -1.86
C ARG A 401 21.86 14.61 -2.03
N ARG A 402 21.19 14.25 -0.92
CA ARG A 402 19.75 13.91 -0.90
C ARG A 402 18.88 15.18 -0.94
N VAL A 403 19.31 16.28 -0.33
CA VAL A 403 18.57 17.56 -0.41
C VAL A 403 18.51 18.07 -1.85
N PHE A 404 19.59 17.90 -2.62
CA PHE A 404 19.68 18.30 -4.02
C PHE A 404 19.61 17.08 -4.96
N ASP A 405 18.71 16.15 -4.68
CA ASP A 405 18.46 15.00 -5.55
C ASP A 405 17.90 15.44 -6.92
N ARG A 406 17.99 14.53 -7.90
CA ARG A 406 17.42 14.75 -9.23
C ARG A 406 15.92 15.03 -9.09
N GLU A 407 15.45 16.00 -9.85
CA GLU A 407 14.06 16.42 -9.89
C GLU A 407 13.47 16.20 -11.27
N VAL A 408 12.16 16.00 -11.32
CA VAL A 408 11.39 15.72 -12.54
C VAL A 408 10.09 16.50 -12.51
N TRP A 409 9.66 16.96 -13.68
CA TRP A 409 8.40 17.68 -13.86
C TRP A 409 7.18 16.82 -13.54
N ILE A 410 6.20 17.41 -12.84
CA ILE A 410 4.92 16.78 -12.55
C ILE A 410 4.00 16.97 -13.76
N GLN A 411 3.77 15.88 -14.50
CA GLN A 411 2.93 15.92 -15.69
C GLN A 411 1.45 16.06 -15.33
N GLU A 412 1.00 15.34 -14.30
CA GLU A 412 -0.40 15.31 -13.86
C GLU A 412 -0.94 16.69 -13.44
N PRO A 413 -1.90 17.27 -14.20
CA PRO A 413 -2.44 18.59 -13.89
C PRO A 413 -3.24 18.64 -12.58
N ALA A 414 -3.95 17.57 -12.22
CA ALA A 414 -4.72 17.57 -10.98
C ALA A 414 -3.83 17.63 -9.74
N LEU A 415 -2.68 16.97 -9.78
CA LEU A 415 -1.70 17.01 -8.70
C LEU A 415 -1.10 18.42 -8.54
N ARG A 416 -0.81 19.10 -9.66
CA ARG A 416 -0.34 20.49 -9.65
C ARG A 416 -1.39 21.43 -9.03
N GLN A 417 -2.66 21.31 -9.41
CA GLN A 417 -3.74 22.11 -8.82
C GLN A 417 -3.87 21.94 -7.30
N ILE A 418 -3.69 20.71 -6.80
CA ILE A 418 -3.66 20.46 -5.35
C ILE A 418 -2.48 21.21 -4.71
N GLN A 419 -1.28 21.09 -5.29
CA GLN A 419 -0.09 21.78 -4.78
C GLN A 419 -0.24 23.30 -4.82
N ASP A 420 -0.77 23.87 -5.91
CA ASP A 420 -1.06 25.29 -6.07
C ASP A 420 -2.02 25.78 -4.96
N THR A 421 -3.08 25.01 -4.70
CA THR A 421 -4.06 25.34 -3.66
C THR A 421 -3.41 25.32 -2.28
N ILE A 422 -2.58 24.32 -1.98
CA ILE A 422 -1.86 24.25 -0.71
C ILE A 422 -0.86 25.40 -0.56
N PHE A 423 -0.20 25.80 -1.64
CA PHE A 423 0.74 26.92 -1.63
C PHE A 423 0.04 28.25 -1.38
N VAL A 424 -1.09 28.50 -2.04
CA VAL A 424 -1.92 29.70 -1.80
C VAL A 424 -2.41 29.73 -0.35
N GLN A 425 -2.86 28.60 0.20
CA GLN A 425 -3.22 28.50 1.63
C GLN A 425 -2.04 28.86 2.54
N ALA A 426 -0.81 28.42 2.20
CA ALA A 426 0.39 28.74 2.97
C ALA A 426 0.74 30.24 2.91
N ILE A 427 0.60 30.88 1.74
CA ILE A 427 0.78 32.33 1.59
C ILE A 427 -0.25 33.07 2.43
N LEU A 428 -1.54 32.74 2.31
CA LEU A 428 -2.61 33.41 3.07
C LEU A 428 -2.40 33.29 4.58
N ALA A 429 -2.05 32.11 5.07
CA ALA A 429 -1.71 31.88 6.47
C ALA A 429 -0.50 32.72 6.92
N SER A 430 0.53 32.82 6.07
CA SER A 430 1.72 33.61 6.36
C SER A 430 1.48 35.12 6.38
N MET A 431 0.63 35.63 5.49
CA MET A 431 0.25 37.04 5.46
C MET A 431 -0.52 37.43 6.71
N LEU A 432 -1.43 36.57 7.16
CA LEU A 432 -2.20 36.78 8.39
C LEU A 432 -1.29 36.73 9.62
N MET A 433 -0.53 35.64 9.82
CA MET A 433 0.32 35.50 11.00
C MET A 433 1.49 36.49 11.02
N GLY A 434 2.19 36.65 9.89
CA GLY A 434 3.30 37.59 9.74
C GLY A 434 2.84 39.05 9.86
N GLY A 435 1.66 39.37 9.36
CA GLY A 435 1.03 40.69 9.52
C GLY A 435 0.71 41.02 10.98
N VAL A 436 0.13 40.06 11.72
CA VAL A 436 -0.16 40.22 13.16
C VAL A 436 1.14 40.44 13.94
N ILE A 437 2.16 39.60 13.75
CA ILE A 437 3.45 39.74 14.45
C ILE A 437 4.10 41.10 14.12
N THR A 438 4.08 41.51 12.85
CA THR A 438 4.64 42.79 12.44
C THR A 438 3.89 43.96 13.06
N ALA A 439 2.55 43.91 13.11
CA ALA A 439 1.74 44.95 13.73
C ALA A 439 2.09 45.13 15.22
N ILE A 440 2.39 44.04 15.93
CA ILE A 440 2.89 44.09 17.32
C ILE A 440 4.20 44.89 17.37
N PHE A 441 5.20 44.56 16.56
CA PHE A 441 6.47 45.31 16.55
C PHE A 441 6.30 46.79 16.19
N VAL A 442 5.40 47.12 15.27
CA VAL A 442 5.12 48.52 14.89
C VAL A 442 4.43 49.28 16.03
N ALA A 443 3.56 48.63 16.80
CA ALA A 443 2.81 49.24 17.90
C ALA A 443 3.65 49.47 19.17
N VAL A 444 4.65 48.61 19.45
CA VAL A 444 5.49 48.71 20.66
C VAL A 444 6.26 50.04 20.69
N PRO A 445 6.33 50.78 21.81
CA PRO A 445 7.15 51.99 21.90
C PRO A 445 8.65 51.72 21.63
N GLY A 446 9.38 52.70 21.09
CA GLY A 446 10.82 52.52 20.84
C GLY A 446 11.63 52.50 22.13
N GLY A 447 12.64 51.62 22.19
CA GLY A 447 13.54 51.51 23.35
C GLY A 447 14.60 52.60 23.44
N GLN A 448 15.00 53.19 22.30
CA GLN A 448 16.04 54.23 22.21
C GLN A 448 17.38 53.84 22.85
N LEU A 449 17.76 52.56 22.75
CA LEU A 449 18.97 52.03 23.39
C LEU A 449 20.26 52.35 22.62
N PHE A 450 20.18 52.55 21.30
CA PHE A 450 21.31 52.87 20.43
C PHE A 450 20.87 53.56 19.13
#